data_AF-A0A2E5DSF2-F1
#
_entry.id   AF-A0A2E5DSF2-F1
#
_cell.length_a   1.000
_cell.length_b   1.000
_cell.length_c   1.000
_cell.angle_alpha   90.00
_cell.angle_beta   90.00
_cell.angle_gamma   90.00
#
_symmetry.space_group_name_H-M   'P 1'
#
loop_
_entity.id
_entity.type
_entity.pdbx_description
1 polymer ?
#
loop_
_entity_poly.entity_id
_entity_poly.type
_entity_poly.pdbx_seq_one_letter_code
_entity_poly.pdbx_strand_id
1 'polypeptide(L)'
;VYVPADDLTDPSPATTFAHLDATVVLSRQIAELGIYPAVDPLDSTSRQLDPLVVGQEHYDTARRVQQTLQRYKELKDIIAILGMDELSEEDKRVVSRARKIQRFLSQPFFVAEVFTGAPGKYVSLKDTIKGFQGILSGEYDDLPEQAFYMVGSIDEAVAKAKTL
;
A
#
# COMPACT_ATOMS: atom_id res chain seq x y z
N VAL A 1 -11.69 15.72 -2.78
CA VAL A 1 -13.15 15.81 -2.98
C VAL A 1 -13.79 15.19 -1.75
N TYR A 2 -14.68 15.89 -1.05
CA TYR A 2 -15.41 15.28 0.07
C TYR A 2 -16.47 14.34 -0.51
N VAL A 3 -16.55 13.12 0.03
CA VAL A 3 -17.50 12.09 -0.41
C VAL A 3 -18.56 11.96 0.70
N PRO A 4 -19.83 12.37 0.46
CA PRO A 4 -20.88 12.23 1.46
C PRO A 4 -21.12 10.75 1.81
N ALA A 5 -21.24 10.46 3.11
CA ALA A 5 -21.56 9.13 3.63
C ALA A 5 -20.66 7.99 3.11
N ASP A 6 -19.43 8.28 2.70
CA ASP A 6 -18.50 7.33 2.09
C ASP A 6 -19.05 6.66 0.79
N ASP A 7 -20.03 7.28 0.10
CA ASP A 7 -20.63 6.79 -1.15
C ASP A 7 -20.00 7.42 -2.41
N LEU A 8 -19.13 6.65 -3.09
CA LEU A 8 -18.48 7.04 -4.34
C LEU A 8 -19.43 7.08 -5.55
N THR A 9 -20.62 6.50 -5.43
CA THR A 9 -21.63 6.50 -6.50
C THR A 9 -22.53 7.74 -6.47
N ASP A 10 -22.38 8.60 -5.45
CA ASP A 10 -23.08 9.87 -5.40
C ASP A 10 -22.79 10.68 -6.69
N PRO A 11 -23.81 11.32 -7.31
CA PRO A 11 -23.63 12.04 -8.57
C PRO A 11 -22.57 13.15 -8.49
N SER A 12 -22.36 13.75 -7.32
CA SER A 12 -21.46 14.89 -7.11
C SER A 12 -19.97 14.52 -7.25
N PRO A 13 -19.44 13.51 -6.52
CA PRO A 13 -18.09 13.01 -6.76
C PRO A 13 -17.96 12.34 -8.13
N ALA A 14 -18.96 11.58 -8.60
CA ALA A 14 -18.89 10.85 -9.87
C ALA A 14 -18.67 11.77 -11.08
N THR A 15 -19.38 12.90 -11.16
CA THR A 15 -19.15 13.90 -12.22
C THR A 15 -17.79 14.56 -12.11
N THR A 16 -17.34 14.83 -10.88
CA THR A 16 -16.01 15.43 -10.64
C THR A 16 -14.89 14.52 -11.14
N PHE A 17 -14.99 13.21 -10.91
CA PHE A 17 -13.96 12.24 -11.28
C PHE A 17 -13.72 12.14 -12.79
N ALA A 18 -14.73 12.38 -13.62
CA ALA A 18 -14.58 12.38 -15.07
C ALA A 18 -13.58 13.44 -15.58
N HIS A 19 -13.38 14.51 -14.80
CA HIS A 19 -12.51 15.63 -15.15
C HIS A 19 -11.09 15.50 -14.55
N LEU A 20 -10.81 14.45 -13.77
CA LEU A 20 -9.51 14.28 -13.10
C LEU A 20 -8.65 13.25 -13.84
N ASP A 21 -7.36 13.57 -14.01
CA ASP A 21 -6.38 12.66 -14.59
C ASP A 21 -5.83 11.64 -13.57
N ALA A 22 -5.95 11.94 -12.28
CA ALA A 22 -5.61 11.06 -11.19
C ALA A 22 -6.58 11.25 -10.03
N THR A 23 -6.97 10.15 -9.39
CA THR A 23 -7.81 10.12 -8.21
C THR A 23 -7.08 9.37 -7.10
N VAL A 24 -6.97 10.02 -5.94
CA VAL A 24 -6.44 9.42 -4.72
C VAL A 24 -7.61 9.29 -3.77
N VAL A 25 -8.06 8.05 -3.55
CA VAL A 25 -9.18 7.73 -2.66
C VAL A 25 -8.63 7.49 -1.26
N LEU A 26 -9.20 8.16 -0.26
CA LEU A 26 -8.85 7.93 1.14
C LEU A 26 -9.93 7.06 1.79
N SER A 27 -9.54 5.95 2.39
CA SER A 27 -10.46 4.95 2.95
C SER A 27 -10.42 4.93 4.48
N ARG A 28 -11.60 4.97 5.10
CA ARG A 28 -11.77 4.83 6.55
C ARG A 28 -11.23 3.49 7.06
N GLN A 29 -11.47 2.41 6.31
CA GLN A 29 -11.03 1.06 6.68
C GLN A 29 -9.50 0.95 6.78
N ILE A 30 -8.77 1.70 5.96
CA ILE A 30 -7.30 1.74 6.00
C ILE A 30 -6.81 2.58 7.18
N ALA A 31 -7.49 3.70 7.46
CA ALA A 31 -7.18 4.55 8.61
C ALA A 31 -7.39 3.80 9.94
N GLU A 32 -8.43 2.97 10.06
CA GLU A 32 -8.71 2.13 11.24
C GLU A 32 -7.60 1.11 11.51
N LEU A 33 -6.84 0.71 10.49
CA LEU A 33 -5.65 -0.14 10.64
C LEU A 33 -4.41 0.64 11.10
N GLY A 34 -4.52 1.96 11.30
CA GLY A 34 -3.42 2.86 11.66
C GLY A 34 -2.50 3.21 10.50
N ILE A 35 -2.88 2.93 9.25
CA ILE A 35 -2.04 3.16 8.07
C ILE A 35 -2.26 4.59 7.59
N TYR A 36 -1.19 5.39 7.64
CA TYR A 36 -1.19 6.78 7.16
C TYR A 36 -0.08 7.00 6.14
N PRO A 37 -0.37 7.62 4.97
CA PRO A 37 -1.69 8.12 4.57
C PRO A 37 -2.68 6.98 4.26
N ALA A 38 -3.96 7.22 4.53
CA ALA A 38 -5.02 6.21 4.38
C ALA A 38 -5.49 6.06 2.92
N VAL A 39 -4.55 6.04 1.97
CA VAL A 39 -4.82 5.91 0.53
C VAL A 39 -5.25 4.48 0.23
N ASP A 40 -6.36 4.32 -0.48
CA ASP A 40 -6.77 3.02 -1.01
C ASP A 40 -5.96 2.70 -2.28
N PRO A 41 -5.08 1.67 -2.25
CA PRO A 41 -4.20 1.35 -3.36
C PRO A 41 -4.91 0.67 -4.54
N LEU A 42 -6.14 0.17 -4.35
CA LEU A 42 -6.92 -0.50 -5.38
C LEU A 42 -7.96 0.44 -6.01
N ASP A 43 -8.53 1.35 -5.22
CA ASP A 43 -9.52 2.32 -5.71
C ASP A 43 -8.89 3.62 -6.25
N SER A 44 -7.63 3.91 -5.90
CA SER A 44 -6.88 5.03 -6.47
C SER A 44 -6.34 4.72 -7.86
N THR A 45 -6.44 5.67 -8.78
CA THR A 45 -6.02 5.48 -10.17
C THR A 45 -5.39 6.74 -10.77
N SER A 46 -4.59 6.55 -11.83
CA SER A 46 -4.01 7.65 -12.61
C SER A 46 -3.89 7.24 -14.07
N ARG A 47 -4.26 8.15 -14.97
CA ARG A 47 -4.00 8.01 -16.42
C ARG A 47 -2.51 7.98 -16.76
N GLN A 48 -1.66 8.50 -15.88
CA GLN A 48 -0.21 8.49 -16.08
C GLN A 48 0.42 7.13 -15.77
N LEU A 49 -0.32 6.20 -15.15
CA LEU A 49 0.17 4.83 -14.93
C LEU A 49 0.10 4.03 -16.24
N ASP A 50 0.95 4.43 -17.18
CA ASP A 50 1.13 3.86 -18.51
C ASP A 50 2.63 3.64 -18.75
N PRO A 51 3.07 2.46 -19.24
CA PRO A 51 4.49 2.15 -19.43
C PRO A 51 5.20 3.11 -20.39
N LEU A 52 4.48 3.76 -21.31
CA LEU A 52 5.03 4.77 -22.22
C LEU A 52 5.30 6.11 -21.54
N VAL A 53 4.69 6.35 -20.37
CA VAL A 53 4.83 7.59 -19.60
C VAL A 53 5.81 7.41 -18.44
N VAL A 54 5.60 6.38 -17.62
CA VAL A 54 6.38 6.14 -16.39
C VAL A 54 7.53 5.15 -16.57
N GLY A 55 7.64 4.52 -17.73
CA GLY A 55 8.57 3.44 -18.00
C GLY A 55 8.05 2.08 -17.52
N GLN A 56 8.56 1.02 -18.14
CA GLN A 56 8.11 -0.36 -17.92
C GLN A 56 8.32 -0.81 -16.47
N GLU A 57 9.48 -0.48 -15.89
CA GLU A 57 9.85 -0.91 -14.55
C GLU A 57 8.89 -0.38 -13.46
N HIS A 58 8.54 0.91 -13.53
CA HIS A 58 7.59 1.50 -12.60
C HIS A 58 6.20 0.90 -12.79
N TYR A 59 5.75 0.80 -14.05
CA TYR A 59 4.44 0.24 -14.39
C TYR A 59 4.27 -1.19 -13.86
N ASP A 60 5.23 -2.07 -14.14
CA ASP A 60 5.16 -3.48 -13.72
C ASP A 60 5.19 -3.62 -12.20
N THR A 61 6.01 -2.81 -11.53
CA THR A 61 6.08 -2.80 -10.06
C THR A 61 4.73 -2.41 -9.46
N ALA A 62 4.13 -1.32 -9.94
CA ALA A 62 2.82 -0.86 -9.47
C ALA A 62 1.72 -1.88 -9.74
N ARG A 63 1.68 -2.48 -10.95
CA ARG A 63 0.69 -3.51 -11.31
C ARG A 63 0.82 -4.76 -10.45
N ARG A 64 2.04 -5.22 -10.17
CA ARG A 64 2.28 -6.37 -9.29
C ARG A 64 1.89 -6.09 -7.84
N VAL A 65 2.13 -4.87 -7.34
CA VAL A 65 1.63 -4.45 -6.02
C VAL A 65 0.10 -4.54 -5.98
N GLN A 66 -0.59 -3.98 -6.98
CA GLN A 66 -2.06 -4.04 -7.07
C GLN A 66 -2.57 -5.48 -7.14
N GLN A 67 -1.98 -6.33 -7.98
CA GLN A 67 -2.35 -7.75 -8.09
C GLN A 67 -2.17 -8.50 -6.77
N THR A 68 -1.07 -8.24 -6.06
CA THR A 68 -0.79 -8.87 -4.76
C THR A 68 -1.83 -8.47 -3.71
N LEU A 69 -2.19 -7.18 -3.66
CA LEU A 69 -3.20 -6.66 -2.73
C LEU A 69 -4.61 -7.13 -3.09
N GLN A 70 -4.92 -7.22 -4.38
CA GLN A 70 -6.20 -7.75 -4.87
C GLN A 70 -6.36 -9.23 -4.47
N ARG A 71 -5.32 -10.05 -4.70
CA ARG A 71 -5.32 -11.46 -4.28
C ARG A 71 -5.46 -11.59 -2.77
N TYR A 72 -4.81 -10.74 -1.99
CA TYR A 72 -5.00 -10.71 -0.54
C TYR A 72 -6.44 -10.38 -0.12
N LYS A 73 -7.10 -9.44 -0.81
CA LYS A 73 -8.50 -9.10 -0.56
C LYS A 73 -9.42 -10.31 -0.78
N GLU A 74 -9.21 -11.08 -1.85
CA GLU A 74 -9.95 -12.33 -2.12
C GLU A 74 -9.71 -13.40 -1.04
N LEU A 75 -8.46 -13.54 -0.59
CA LEU A 75 -8.10 -14.51 0.44
C LEU A 75 -8.61 -14.10 1.82
N LYS A 76 -8.84 -12.80 2.08
CA LYS A 76 -9.28 -12.29 3.38
C LYS A 76 -10.61 -12.89 3.84
N ASP A 77 -11.57 -13.06 2.92
CA ASP A 77 -12.87 -13.65 3.23
C ASP A 77 -12.73 -15.14 3.57
N ILE A 78 -11.85 -15.85 2.85
CA ILE A 78 -11.52 -17.25 3.12
C ILE A 78 -10.86 -17.38 4.50
N ILE A 79 -9.89 -16.52 4.81
CA ILE A 79 -9.20 -16.49 6.11
C ILE A 79 -10.19 -16.22 7.26
N ALA A 80 -11.16 -15.33 7.04
CA ALA A 80 -12.16 -15.00 8.06
C ALA A 80 -13.10 -16.19 8.40
N ILE A 81 -13.31 -17.11 7.45
CA ILE A 81 -14.21 -18.26 7.62
C ILE A 81 -13.44 -19.52 8.05
N LEU A 82 -12.34 -19.84 7.37
CA LEU A 82 -11.60 -21.10 7.52
C LEU A 82 -10.33 -20.97 8.37
N GLY A 83 -9.78 -19.76 8.51
CA GLY A 83 -8.50 -19.53 9.17
C GLY A 83 -7.30 -19.55 8.20
N MET A 84 -6.16 -19.08 8.70
CA MET A 84 -4.92 -18.94 7.92
C MET A 84 -4.27 -20.29 7.57
N ASP A 85 -4.47 -21.31 8.41
CA ASP A 85 -3.80 -22.60 8.29
C ASP A 85 -4.29 -23.43 7.10
N GLU A 86 -5.53 -23.19 6.67
CA GLU A 86 -6.20 -23.85 5.55
C GLU A 86 -5.75 -23.33 4.17
N LEU A 87 -4.95 -22.26 4.14
CA LEU A 87 -4.39 -21.73 2.89
C LEU A 87 -3.23 -22.59 2.38
N SER A 88 -3.07 -22.62 1.06
CA SER A 88 -1.86 -23.18 0.45
C SER A 88 -0.62 -22.40 0.89
N GLU A 89 0.56 -23.02 0.85
CA GLU A 89 1.82 -22.34 1.20
C GLU A 89 2.10 -21.15 0.27
N GLU A 90 1.63 -21.19 -0.98
CA GLU A 90 1.71 -20.07 -1.91
C GLU A 90 0.79 -18.92 -1.48
N ASP A 91 -0.47 -19.20 -1.15
CA ASP A 91 -1.41 -18.19 -0.68
C ASP A 91 -0.96 -17.57 0.65
N LYS A 92 -0.38 -18.36 1.57
CA LYS A 92 0.23 -17.85 2.80
C LYS A 92 1.35 -16.86 2.51
N ARG A 93 2.20 -17.13 1.52
CA ARG A 93 3.25 -16.19 1.09
C ARG A 93 2.66 -14.92 0.49
N VAL A 94 1.61 -15.05 -0.34
CA VAL A 94 0.92 -13.88 -0.90
C VAL A 94 0.35 -13.00 0.21
N VAL A 95 -0.32 -13.59 1.21
CA VAL A 95 -0.87 -12.86 2.36
C VAL A 95 0.23 -12.17 3.15
N SER A 96 1.33 -12.87 3.45
CA SER A 96 2.48 -12.30 4.17
C SER A 96 3.06 -11.10 3.44
N ARG A 97 3.32 -11.22 2.13
CA ARG A 97 3.84 -10.12 1.30
C ARG A 97 2.83 -8.98 1.18
N ALA A 98 1.55 -9.28 1.01
CA ALA A 98 0.50 -8.27 0.92
C ALA A 98 0.40 -7.45 2.21
N ARG A 99 0.47 -8.09 3.39
CA ARG A 99 0.49 -7.40 4.68
C ARG A 99 1.70 -6.49 4.82
N LYS A 100 2.90 -6.94 4.39
CA LYS A 100 4.11 -6.11 4.36
C LYS A 100 3.96 -4.91 3.42
N ILE A 101 3.45 -5.12 2.21
CA ILE A 101 3.14 -4.05 1.24
C ILE A 101 2.17 -3.05 1.85
N GLN A 102 1.08 -3.51 2.46
CA GLN A 102 0.06 -2.66 3.06
C GLN A 102 0.65 -1.77 4.17
N ARG A 103 1.56 -2.32 4.99
CA ARG A 103 2.28 -1.55 6.00
C ARG A 103 3.31 -0.61 5.38
N PHE A 104 4.04 -1.04 4.36
CA PHE A 104 5.07 -0.25 3.69
C PHE A 104 4.51 0.94 2.89
N LEU A 105 3.22 0.92 2.56
CA LEU A 105 2.51 2.10 2.02
C LEU A 105 2.30 3.21 3.07
N SER A 106 2.54 2.94 4.36
CA SER A 106 2.54 3.98 5.39
C SER A 106 3.85 4.74 5.41
N GLN A 107 3.77 6.06 5.67
CA GLN A 107 4.92 6.94 5.70
C GLN A 107 4.72 8.06 6.74
N PRO A 108 5.70 8.31 7.61
CA PRO A 108 5.63 9.43 8.55
C PRO A 108 5.75 10.76 7.80
N PHE A 109 4.77 11.64 7.99
CA PHE A 109 4.74 12.97 7.37
C PHE A 109 5.44 14.02 8.22
N PHE A 110 6.18 14.92 7.57
CA PHE A 110 6.82 16.07 8.25
C PHE A 110 5.82 16.92 9.03
N VAL A 111 4.62 17.14 8.46
CA VAL A 111 3.55 17.92 9.12
C VAL A 111 2.91 17.17 10.29
N ALA A 112 3.06 15.84 10.35
CA ALA A 112 2.49 15.01 11.41
C ALA A 112 3.45 14.83 12.59
N GLU A 113 4.72 15.20 12.44
CA GLU A 113 5.78 15.02 13.45
C GLU A 113 5.42 15.64 14.81
N VAL A 114 4.73 16.79 14.81
CA VAL A 114 4.27 17.47 16.03
C VAL A 114 3.25 16.63 16.82
N PHE A 115 2.50 15.74 16.15
CA PHE A 115 1.47 14.91 16.76
C PHE A 115 1.96 13.48 17.05
N THR A 116 2.85 12.94 16.21
CA THR A 116 3.32 11.56 16.30
C THR A 116 4.66 11.42 17.01
N GLY A 117 5.46 12.49 17.08
CA GLY A 117 6.84 12.47 17.57
C GLY A 117 7.83 11.74 16.64
N ALA A 118 7.36 11.20 15.51
CA ALA A 118 8.19 10.50 14.54
C ALA A 118 8.65 11.46 13.44
N PRO A 119 9.96 11.54 13.13
CA PRO A 119 10.47 12.47 12.14
C PRO A 119 9.92 12.13 10.75
N GLY A 120 9.48 13.17 10.04
CA GLY A 120 8.98 13.02 8.68
C GLY A 120 10.05 12.44 7.74
N LYS A 121 9.60 11.68 6.74
CA LYS A 121 10.47 11.08 5.73
C LYS A 121 10.07 11.54 4.34
N TYR A 122 11.07 11.82 3.50
CA TYR A 122 10.91 11.96 2.07
C TYR A 122 11.52 10.72 1.40
N VAL A 123 10.78 10.10 0.49
CA VAL A 123 11.21 8.90 -0.22
C VAL A 123 11.31 9.23 -1.70
N SER A 124 12.46 8.94 -2.32
CA SER A 124 12.65 9.19 -3.75
C SER A 124 11.91 8.14 -4.57
N LEU A 125 11.48 8.50 -5.79
CA LEU A 125 10.78 7.57 -6.69
C LEU A 125 11.59 6.27 -6.93
N LYS A 126 12.91 6.41 -7.09
CA LYS A 126 13.80 5.28 -7.30
C LYS A 126 13.81 4.32 -6.10
N ASP A 127 13.85 4.86 -4.89
CA ASP A 127 13.84 4.06 -3.67
C ASP A 127 12.48 3.41 -3.42
N THR A 128 11.38 4.08 -3.78
CA THR A 128 10.03 3.52 -3.76
C THR A 128 9.95 2.28 -4.65
N ILE A 129 10.33 2.41 -5.93
CA ILE A 129 10.27 1.29 -6.89
C ILE A 129 11.13 0.13 -6.41
N LYS A 130 12.39 0.39 -6.02
CA LYS A 130 13.31 -0.63 -5.53
C LYS A 130 12.77 -1.33 -4.28
N GLY A 131 12.21 -0.58 -3.34
CA GLY A 131 11.64 -1.13 -2.10
C GLY A 131 10.49 -2.10 -2.37
N PHE A 132 9.52 -1.69 -3.20
CA PHE A 132 8.39 -2.55 -3.56
C PHE A 132 8.82 -3.75 -4.39
N GLN A 133 9.77 -3.60 -5.32
CA GLN A 133 10.31 -4.73 -6.09
C GLN A 133 10.92 -5.80 -5.19
N GLY A 134 11.71 -5.42 -4.18
CA GLY A 134 12.33 -6.37 -3.27
C GLY A 134 11.31 -7.10 -2.38
N ILE A 135 10.22 -6.42 -1.98
CA ILE A 135 9.12 -7.09 -1.26
C ILE A 135 8.40 -8.07 -2.20
N LEU A 136 8.17 -7.68 -3.45
CA LEU A 136 7.50 -8.52 -4.45
C LEU A 136 8.35 -9.73 -4.90
N SER A 137 9.67 -9.60 -4.94
CA SER A 137 10.61 -10.69 -5.27
C SER A 137 10.81 -11.66 -4.11
N GLY A 138 10.53 -11.23 -2.87
CA GLY A 138 10.69 -12.03 -1.65
C GLY A 138 12.01 -11.83 -0.94
N GLU A 139 12.82 -10.85 -1.32
CA GLU A 139 14.11 -10.52 -0.67
C GLU A 139 13.95 -10.18 0.82
N TYR A 140 12.75 -9.77 1.24
CA TYR A 140 12.44 -9.39 2.61
C TYR A 140 11.38 -10.28 3.27
N ASP A 141 11.20 -11.52 2.79
CA ASP A 141 10.22 -12.46 3.32
C ASP A 141 10.49 -12.85 4.79
N ASP A 142 11.76 -12.85 5.21
CA ASP A 142 12.16 -13.17 6.58
C ASP A 142 11.94 -12.03 7.59
N LEU A 143 11.69 -10.80 7.11
CA LEU A 143 11.51 -9.65 7.99
C LEU A 143 10.09 -9.62 8.59
N PRO A 144 9.93 -9.20 9.86
CA PRO A 144 8.61 -9.09 10.47
C PRO A 144 7.80 -7.95 9.85
N GLU A 145 6.48 -8.09 9.77
CA GLU A 145 5.57 -7.09 9.18
C GLU A 145 5.72 -5.70 9.83
N GLN A 146 5.98 -5.67 11.14
CA GLN A 146 6.10 -4.44 11.92
C GLN A 146 7.32 -3.58 11.51
N ALA A 147 8.33 -4.20 10.88
CA ALA A 147 9.48 -3.49 10.35
C ALA A 147 9.11 -2.55 9.18
N PHE A 148 8.03 -2.85 8.45
CA PHE A 148 7.56 -2.07 7.31
C PHE A 148 6.60 -0.94 7.69
N TYR A 149 6.21 -0.84 8.96
CA TYR A 149 5.26 0.17 9.42
C TYR A 149 5.95 1.49 9.74
N MET A 150 5.44 2.61 9.20
CA MET A 150 5.92 3.98 9.46
C MET A 150 7.42 4.14 9.25
N VAL A 151 7.90 3.76 8.06
CA VAL A 151 9.31 3.88 7.64
C VAL A 151 9.38 4.66 6.32
N GLY A 152 10.55 5.21 6.00
CA GLY A 152 10.79 5.86 4.71
C GLY A 152 11.18 4.86 3.63
N SER A 153 12.48 4.59 3.51
CA SER A 153 13.02 3.66 2.52
C SER A 153 13.03 2.21 3.03
N ILE A 154 13.31 1.28 2.12
CA ILE A 154 13.45 -0.14 2.46
C ILE A 154 14.61 -0.40 3.42
N ASP A 155 15.69 0.40 3.33
CA ASP A 155 16.84 0.27 4.22
C ASP A 155 16.47 0.59 5.68
N GLU A 156 15.55 1.54 5.90
CA GLU A 156 15.00 1.83 7.22
C GLU A 156 14.16 0.66 7.75
N ALA A 157 13.40 -0.03 6.88
CA ALA A 157 12.67 -1.23 7.26
C ALA A 157 13.63 -2.34 7.71
N VAL A 158 14.72 -2.59 6.95
CA VAL A 158 15.75 -3.56 7.32
C VAL A 158 16.43 -3.19 8.64
N ALA A 159 16.76 -1.91 8.83
CA ALA A 159 17.36 -1.43 10.08
C ALA A 159 16.42 -1.63 11.28
N LYS A 160 15.14 -1.30 11.12
CA LYS A 160 14.11 -1.47 12.15
C LYS A 160 13.88 -2.94 12.49
N ALA A 161 13.94 -3.84 11.50
CA ALA A 161 13.83 -5.28 11.73
C ALA A 161 14.91 -5.83 12.66
N LYS A 162 16.11 -5.23 12.70
CA LYS A 162 17.20 -5.64 13.62
C LYS A 162 16.94 -5.25 15.07
N THR A 163 16.00 -4.35 15.32
CA THR A 163 15.67 -3.83 16.65
C THR A 163 14.38 -4.41 17.23
N LEU A 164 13.69 -5.26 16.46
CA LEU A 164 12.47 -5.98 16.84
C LEU A 164 12.79 -7.42 17.23
#